data_AF-A0AA88EBA8-F1
#
_entry.id   AF-A0AA88EBA8-F1
#
_cell.length_a   1.000
_cell.length_b   1.000
_cell.length_c   1.000
_cell.angle_alpha   90.00
_cell.angle_beta   90.00
_cell.angle_gamma   90.00
#
_symmetry.space_group_name_H-M   'P 1'
#
loop_
_entity.id
_entity.type
_entity.pdbx_description
1 polymer ?
#
loop_
_entity_poly.entity_id
_entity_poly.type
_entity_poly.pdbx_seq_one_letter_code
_entity_poly.pdbx_strand_id
1 'polypeptide(L)'
;MKPSQTKQSSIIKYLLISTFLTLPLFLFLFTLQPGPRRPTTTAGGGGGPTALKPTGGSKSGDLRIRPGYASYESYVQRQLNKTLNPKLRQIWTTRDWERKIKVFAEFFSGLKNQSLVSNESKALCIGARVGQEVEALRRIGVADSVGIDLVPYP
;
A
#
# COMPACT_ATOMS: atom_id res chain seq x y z
N MET A 1 -27.66 61.27 -19.89
CA MET A 1 -27.30 60.00 -19.21
C MET A 1 -26.17 59.34 -20.00
N LYS A 2 -24.98 59.16 -19.40
CA LYS A 2 -23.83 58.53 -20.07
C LYS A 2 -23.73 57.06 -19.65
N PRO A 3 -23.68 56.09 -20.56
CA PRO A 3 -23.52 54.69 -20.19
C PRO A 3 -22.07 54.39 -19.78
N SER A 4 -21.91 53.80 -18.60
CA SER A 4 -20.65 53.28 -18.07
C SER A 4 -20.41 51.87 -18.62
N GLN A 5 -19.51 51.73 -19.59
CA GLN A 5 -19.08 50.45 -20.16
C GLN A 5 -17.56 50.40 -20.13
N THR A 6 -16.94 49.65 -19.20
CA THR A 6 -15.48 49.30 -19.27
C THR A 6 -14.95 48.31 -18.21
N LYS A 7 -15.75 47.41 -17.63
CA LYS A 7 -15.20 46.41 -16.67
C LYS A 7 -15.22 44.96 -17.16
N GLN A 8 -16.18 44.60 -18.00
CA GLN A 8 -16.42 43.21 -18.40
C GLN A 8 -15.40 42.69 -19.44
N SER A 9 -14.89 43.56 -20.32
CA SER A 9 -13.90 43.20 -21.34
C SER A 9 -12.54 42.81 -20.75
N SER A 10 -12.13 43.42 -19.63
CA SER A 10 -10.83 43.16 -19.02
C SER A 10 -10.77 41.78 -18.37
N ILE A 11 -11.85 41.33 -17.73
CA ILE A 11 -11.91 40.03 -17.04
C ILE A 11 -11.77 38.88 -18.05
N ILE A 12 -12.43 38.97 -19.20
CA ILE A 12 -12.38 37.94 -20.25
C ILE A 12 -10.95 37.83 -20.81
N LYS A 13 -10.24 38.95 -20.96
CA LYS A 13 -8.84 38.94 -21.43
C LYS A 13 -7.92 38.22 -20.46
N TYR A 14 -8.03 38.49 -19.16
CA TYR A 14 -7.22 37.79 -18.16
C TYR A 14 -7.55 36.30 -18.07
N LEU A 15 -8.83 35.93 -18.24
CA LEU A 15 -9.25 34.53 -18.27
C LEU A 15 -8.63 33.78 -19.47
N LEU A 16 -8.66 34.39 -20.66
CA LEU A 16 -8.07 33.81 -21.87
C LEU A 16 -6.54 33.71 -21.79
N ILE A 17 -5.87 34.71 -21.21
CA ILE A 17 -4.41 34.68 -21.01
C ILE A 17 -4.04 33.60 -19.99
N SER A 18 -4.79 33.48 -18.90
CA SER A 18 -4.54 32.49 -17.85
C SER A 18 -4.70 31.06 -18.34
N THR A 19 -5.74 30.77 -19.15
CA THR A 19 -5.93 29.44 -19.75
C THR A 19 -4.82 29.12 -20.76
N PHE A 20 -4.41 30.09 -21.58
CA PHE A 20 -3.34 29.87 -22.55
C PHE A 20 -1.98 29.60 -21.92
N LEU A 21 -1.69 30.18 -20.74
CA LEU A 21 -0.44 29.95 -20.02
C LEU A 21 -0.43 28.63 -19.23
N THR A 22 -1.56 28.23 -18.65
CA THR A 22 -1.62 27.08 -17.73
C THR A 22 -1.81 25.74 -18.44
N LEU A 23 -2.52 25.72 -19.57
CA LEU A 23 -2.79 24.49 -20.33
C LEU A 23 -1.51 23.79 -20.87
N PRO A 24 -0.53 24.48 -21.51
CA PRO A 24 0.68 23.82 -22.00
C PRO A 24 1.59 23.36 -20.85
N LEU A 25 1.63 24.09 -19.74
CA LEU A 25 2.37 23.68 -18.55
C LEU A 25 1.79 22.40 -17.94
N PHE A 26 0.45 22.31 -17.87
CA PHE A 26 -0.22 21.12 -17.37
C PHE A 26 0.04 19.91 -18.26
N LEU A 27 -0.05 20.06 -19.59
CA LEU A 27 0.26 18.99 -20.54
C LEU A 27 1.73 18.54 -20.47
N PHE A 28 2.67 19.47 -20.28
CA PHE A 28 4.09 19.14 -20.08
C PHE A 28 4.35 18.35 -18.78
N LEU A 29 3.60 18.61 -17.72
CA LEU A 29 3.72 17.81 -16.48
C LEU A 29 3.19 16.38 -16.66
N PHE A 30 2.22 16.15 -17.55
CA PHE A 30 1.74 14.81 -17.87
C PHE A 30 2.75 14.00 -18.71
N THR A 31 3.59 14.63 -19.54
CA THR A 31 4.63 13.91 -20.29
C THR A 31 5.81 13.47 -19.42
N LEU A 32 5.98 14.07 -18.24
CA LEU A 32 7.00 13.71 -17.25
C LEU A 32 6.60 12.53 -16.35
N GLN A 33 5.43 11.92 -16.54
CA GLN A 33 5.05 10.74 -15.77
C GLN A 33 5.99 9.56 -16.10
N PRO A 34 6.71 9.00 -15.12
CA PRO A 34 7.57 7.84 -15.36
C PRO A 34 6.72 6.67 -15.84
N GLY A 35 6.99 6.20 -17.05
CA GLY A 35 6.30 5.04 -17.63
C GLY A 35 6.40 3.79 -16.73
N PRO A 36 5.49 2.82 -16.91
CA PRO A 36 5.47 1.60 -16.11
C PRO A 36 6.80 0.85 -16.27
N ARG A 37 7.53 0.73 -15.16
CA ARG A 37 8.79 0.00 -15.09
C ARG A 37 8.53 -1.47 -15.44
N ARG A 38 9.02 -1.90 -16.60
CA ARG A 38 9.11 -3.32 -16.97
C ARG A 38 10.00 -4.04 -15.94
N PRO A 39 9.59 -5.19 -15.39
CA PRO A 39 10.46 -5.97 -14.51
C PRO A 39 11.63 -6.54 -15.34
N THR A 40 12.84 -6.15 -14.98
CA THR A 40 14.09 -6.72 -15.47
C THR A 40 14.23 -8.16 -14.96
N THR A 41 14.17 -9.14 -15.86
CA THR A 41 14.57 -10.52 -15.58
C THR A 41 16.10 -10.58 -15.58
N THR A 42 16.69 -10.55 -14.39
CA THR A 42 18.11 -10.84 -14.19
C THR A 42 18.31 -12.36 -14.17
N ALA A 43 18.80 -12.92 -15.27
CA ALA A 43 19.37 -14.26 -15.28
C ALA A 43 20.77 -14.18 -14.65
N GLY A 44 20.87 -14.51 -13.36
CA GLY A 44 22.14 -14.65 -12.65
C GLY A 44 22.47 -16.13 -12.44
N GLY A 45 23.38 -16.65 -13.25
CA GLY A 45 24.12 -17.87 -12.95
C GLY A 45 25.32 -17.54 -12.06
N GLY A 46 25.68 -18.44 -11.14
CA GLY A 46 26.89 -18.35 -10.31
C GLY A 46 26.74 -19.10 -9.00
N GLY A 47 27.55 -20.14 -8.79
CA GLY A 47 27.39 -21.19 -7.78
C GLY A 47 27.68 -20.82 -6.32
N GLY A 48 27.18 -21.67 -5.42
CA GLY A 48 27.40 -21.67 -3.96
C GLY A 48 26.60 -22.80 -3.28
N PRO A 49 27.10 -23.42 -2.19
CA PRO A 49 27.08 -24.88 -2.03
C PRO A 49 25.75 -25.47 -1.49
N THR A 50 25.43 -26.65 -2.03
CA THR A 50 24.65 -27.76 -1.43
C THR A 50 23.75 -27.42 -0.24
N ALA A 51 22.60 -26.82 -0.52
CA ALA A 51 21.48 -26.84 0.40
C ALA A 51 20.80 -28.23 0.32
N LEU A 52 20.80 -28.93 1.46
CA LEU A 52 20.08 -30.17 1.67
C LEU A 52 18.66 -30.08 1.10
N LYS A 53 18.33 -31.01 0.21
CA LYS A 53 17.00 -31.17 -0.40
C LYS A 53 15.98 -31.37 0.73
N PRO A 54 15.01 -30.46 0.94
CA PRO A 54 13.94 -30.71 1.89
C PRO A 54 13.07 -31.83 1.32
N THR A 55 13.26 -33.04 1.83
CA THR A 55 12.33 -34.16 1.67
C THR A 55 11.08 -33.83 2.49
N GLY A 56 10.13 -33.11 1.90
CA GLY A 56 8.91 -32.74 2.60
C GLY A 56 7.98 -31.82 1.81
N GLY A 57 7.94 -31.95 0.48
CA GLY A 57 6.95 -31.26 -0.34
C GLY A 57 5.74 -32.16 -0.54
N SER A 58 4.66 -31.91 0.22
CA SER A 58 3.34 -32.49 -0.04
C SER A 58 3.04 -32.46 -1.54
N LYS A 59 2.75 -33.63 -2.13
CA LYS A 59 2.25 -33.78 -3.50
C LYS A 59 0.80 -33.27 -3.66
N SER A 60 0.35 -32.32 -2.83
CA SER A 60 -0.93 -31.65 -3.00
C SER A 60 -0.72 -30.45 -3.93
N GLY A 61 -1.20 -30.55 -5.17
CA GLY A 61 -1.11 -29.49 -6.19
C GLY A 61 -1.79 -28.16 -5.84
N ASP A 62 -2.43 -28.07 -4.67
CA ASP A 62 -3.18 -26.89 -4.21
C ASP A 62 -2.29 -25.76 -3.71
N LEU A 63 -1.08 -26.05 -3.20
CA LEU A 63 -0.20 -25.03 -2.63
C LEU A 63 0.97 -24.72 -3.55
N ARG A 64 0.86 -23.62 -4.30
CA ARG A 64 1.96 -23.08 -5.11
C ARG A 64 2.81 -22.12 -4.29
N ILE A 65 4.12 -22.38 -4.25
CA ILE A 65 5.09 -21.48 -3.64
C ILE A 65 5.08 -20.15 -4.42
N ARG A 66 5.09 -19.02 -3.70
CA ARG A 66 5.23 -17.70 -4.32
C ARG A 66 6.48 -17.68 -5.20
N PRO A 67 6.39 -17.23 -6.47
CA PRO A 67 7.56 -17.12 -7.33
C PRO A 67 8.70 -16.31 -6.68
N GLY A 68 9.95 -16.72 -6.94
CA GLY A 68 11.16 -16.09 -6.38
C GLY A 68 11.62 -16.64 -5.03
N TYR A 69 11.22 -17.86 -4.68
CA TYR A 69 11.67 -18.61 -3.50
C TYR A 69 11.89 -20.07 -3.86
N ALA A 70 13.00 -20.64 -3.39
CA ALA A 70 13.34 -22.04 -3.65
C ALA A 70 12.52 -23.03 -2.79
N SER A 71 12.01 -22.57 -1.65
CA SER A 71 11.19 -23.36 -0.73
C SER A 71 10.24 -22.48 0.08
N TYR A 72 9.19 -23.08 0.65
CA TYR A 72 8.32 -22.41 1.62
C TYR A 72 9.10 -21.93 2.85
N GLU A 73 10.05 -22.72 3.35
CA GLU A 73 10.89 -22.34 4.49
C GLU A 73 11.70 -21.06 4.19
N SER A 74 12.31 -20.97 3.00
CA SER A 74 13.02 -19.75 2.57
C SER A 74 12.10 -18.52 2.49
N TYR A 75 10.81 -18.74 2.25
CA TYR A 75 9.79 -17.70 2.31
C TYR A 75 9.49 -17.25 3.73
N VAL A 76 9.24 -18.20 4.62
CA VAL A 76 8.96 -17.93 6.04
C VAL A 76 10.14 -17.22 6.69
N GLN A 77 11.37 -17.70 6.50
CA GLN A 77 12.58 -17.07 7.04
C GLN A 77 12.73 -15.61 6.57
N ARG A 78 12.45 -15.31 5.29
CA ARG A 78 12.43 -13.91 4.83
C ARG A 78 11.33 -13.08 5.51
N GLN A 79 10.13 -13.62 5.75
CA GLN A 79 9.09 -12.88 6.47
C GLN A 79 9.50 -12.64 7.94
N LEU A 80 10.05 -13.65 8.61
CA LEU A 80 10.56 -13.53 9.98
C LEU A 80 11.65 -12.47 10.09
N ASN A 81 12.63 -12.45 9.18
CA ASN A 81 13.70 -11.42 9.17
C ASN A 81 13.17 -10.00 9.02
N LYS A 82 12.06 -9.81 8.29
CA LYS A 82 11.39 -8.51 8.21
C LYS A 82 10.70 -8.17 9.52
N THR A 83 9.94 -9.12 10.06
CA THR A 83 9.10 -8.84 11.22
C THR A 83 9.91 -8.72 12.50
N LEU A 84 10.99 -9.49 12.69
CA LEU A 84 11.85 -9.48 13.89
C LEU A 84 12.89 -8.36 13.91
N ASN A 85 13.01 -7.55 12.86
CA ASN A 85 13.98 -6.45 12.84
C ASN A 85 13.61 -5.37 13.87
N PRO A 86 14.42 -5.12 14.92
CA PRO A 86 14.04 -4.24 16.03
C PRO A 86 13.88 -2.79 15.58
N LYS A 87 14.71 -2.31 14.65
CA LYS A 87 14.65 -0.95 14.12
C LYS A 87 13.36 -0.72 13.33
N LEU A 88 12.95 -1.69 12.53
CA LEU A 88 11.69 -1.61 11.79
C LEU A 88 10.49 -1.64 12.73
N ARG A 89 10.49 -2.54 13.73
CA ARG A 89 9.45 -2.60 14.76
C ARG A 89 9.28 -1.26 15.47
N GLN A 90 10.37 -0.65 15.91
CA GLN A 90 10.35 0.66 16.55
C GLN A 90 9.74 1.73 15.64
N ILE A 91 10.10 1.76 14.36
CA ILE A 91 9.53 2.72 13.39
C ILE A 91 8.02 2.48 13.22
N TRP A 92 7.61 1.21 13.11
CA TRP A 92 6.21 0.85 12.90
C TRP A 92 5.33 1.18 14.09
N THR A 93 5.83 1.09 15.32
CA THR A 93 5.10 1.43 16.56
C THR A 93 5.20 2.90 16.97
N THR A 94 6.02 3.71 16.28
CA THR A 94 6.20 5.14 16.61
C THR A 94 5.84 6.03 15.43
N ARG A 95 6.85 6.44 14.64
CA ARG A 95 6.73 7.45 13.59
C ARG A 95 5.71 7.08 12.52
N ASP A 96 5.67 5.80 12.12
CA ASP A 96 4.79 5.35 11.04
C ASP A 96 3.44 4.83 11.55
N TRP A 97 3.25 4.69 12.86
CA TRP A 97 2.06 4.08 13.46
C TRP A 97 0.78 4.79 13.02
N GLU A 98 0.62 6.05 13.45
CA GLU A 98 -0.61 6.80 13.19
C GLU A 98 -0.83 7.07 11.71
N ARG A 99 0.25 7.35 10.98
CA ARG A 99 0.20 7.58 9.55
C ARG A 99 -0.35 6.37 8.80
N LYS A 100 0.04 5.15 9.19
CA LYS A 100 -0.43 3.92 8.56
C LYS A 100 -1.85 3.57 8.97
N ILE A 101 -2.19 3.75 10.25
CA ILE A 101 -3.56 3.55 10.75
C ILE A 101 -4.52 4.44 9.98
N LYS A 102 -4.20 5.72 9.76
CA LYS A 102 -5.05 6.64 9.00
C LYS A 102 -5.34 6.12 7.59
N VAL A 103 -4.30 5.67 6.87
CA VAL A 103 -4.45 5.13 5.51
C VAL A 103 -5.34 3.88 5.49
N PHE A 104 -5.14 2.97 6.44
CA PHE A 104 -5.99 1.78 6.57
C PHE A 104 -7.44 2.14 6.93
N ALA A 105 -7.63 3.08 7.86
CA ALA A 105 -8.96 3.51 8.30
C ALA A 105 -9.75 4.16 7.16
N GLU A 106 -9.10 4.98 6.33
CA GLU A 106 -9.71 5.56 5.12
C GLU A 106 -10.13 4.45 4.14
N PHE A 107 -9.25 3.48 3.88
CA PHE A 107 -9.56 2.34 3.02
C PHE A 107 -10.75 1.52 3.53
N PHE A 108 -10.74 1.14 4.82
CA PHE A 108 -11.82 0.35 5.43
C PHE A 108 -13.13 1.12 5.56
N SER A 109 -13.09 2.44 5.76
CA SER A 109 -14.28 3.29 5.71
C SER A 109 -14.93 3.24 4.33
N GLY A 110 -14.14 3.18 3.26
CA GLY A 110 -14.63 2.93 1.90
C GLY A 110 -15.40 1.61 1.77
N LEU A 111 -14.90 0.54 2.39
CA LEU A 111 -15.59 -0.76 2.43
C LEU A 111 -16.89 -0.70 3.24
N LYS A 112 -16.89 0.06 4.35
CA LYS A 112 -18.07 0.28 5.18
C LYS A 112 -19.17 1.01 4.42
N ASN A 113 -18.82 2.04 3.65
CA ASN A 113 -19.75 2.76 2.78
C ASN A 113 -20.35 1.87 1.68
N GLN A 114 -19.63 0.82 1.28
CA GLN A 114 -20.11 -0.20 0.34
C GLN A 114 -20.88 -1.34 1.03
N SER A 115 -21.12 -1.24 2.34
CA SER A 115 -21.76 -2.29 3.16
C SER A 115 -21.03 -3.63 3.14
N LEU A 116 -19.72 -3.63 2.85
CA LEU A 116 -18.87 -4.84 2.92
C LEU A 116 -18.32 -5.10 4.33
N VAL A 117 -18.37 -4.07 5.18
CA VAL A 117 -17.96 -4.12 6.59
C VAL A 117 -18.98 -3.30 7.39
N SER A 118 -19.34 -3.77 8.58
CA SER A 118 -20.22 -3.07 9.53
C SER A 118 -19.62 -3.06 10.93
N ASN A 119 -20.20 -2.31 11.87
CA ASN A 119 -19.70 -2.27 13.25
C ASN A 119 -19.77 -3.65 13.94
N GLU A 120 -20.74 -4.46 13.55
CA GLU A 120 -21.02 -5.81 14.05
C GLU A 120 -20.14 -6.87 13.38
N SER A 121 -19.37 -6.49 12.36
CA SER A 121 -18.46 -7.42 11.67
C SER A 121 -17.37 -7.93 12.61
N LYS A 122 -16.96 -9.18 12.38
CA LYS A 122 -15.77 -9.77 12.99
C LYS A 122 -14.68 -9.84 11.93
N ALA A 123 -13.53 -9.25 12.20
CA ALA A 123 -12.46 -9.12 11.21
C ALA A 123 -11.18 -9.84 11.64
N LEU A 124 -10.58 -10.60 10.72
CA LEU A 124 -9.29 -11.25 10.90
C LEU A 124 -8.26 -10.66 9.95
N CYS A 125 -7.25 -9.98 10.49
CA CYS A 125 -6.11 -9.46 9.74
C CYS A 125 -4.98 -10.48 9.71
N ILE A 126 -4.61 -10.93 8.51
CA ILE A 126 -3.55 -11.93 8.32
C ILE A 126 -2.23 -11.23 7.94
N GLY A 127 -1.16 -11.53 8.68
CA GLY A 127 0.13 -10.83 8.53
C GLY A 127 0.10 -9.45 9.18
N ALA A 128 -0.52 -9.39 10.36
CA ALA A 128 -0.85 -8.16 11.06
C ALA A 128 0.36 -7.39 11.59
N ARG A 129 1.51 -8.05 11.72
CA ARG A 129 2.74 -7.52 12.34
C ARG A 129 2.45 -6.86 13.69
N VAL A 130 2.54 -5.54 13.74
CA VAL A 130 2.28 -4.71 14.92
C VAL A 130 0.80 -4.31 15.07
N GLY A 131 -0.09 -4.73 14.17
CA GLY A 131 -1.54 -4.55 14.31
C GLY A 131 -2.08 -3.19 13.84
N GLN A 132 -1.42 -2.52 12.89
CA GLN A 132 -1.87 -1.21 12.39
C GLN A 132 -3.24 -1.29 11.71
N GLU A 133 -3.47 -2.32 10.90
CA GLU A 133 -4.75 -2.55 10.24
C GLU A 133 -5.85 -3.02 11.21
N VAL A 134 -5.50 -3.80 12.24
CA VAL A 134 -6.43 -4.18 13.32
C VAL A 134 -6.91 -2.94 14.07
N GLU A 135 -5.97 -2.05 14.46
CA GLU A 135 -6.28 -0.80 15.14
C GLU A 135 -7.14 0.11 14.26
N ALA A 136 -6.85 0.19 12.96
CA ALA A 136 -7.65 0.96 12.02
C ALA A 136 -9.11 0.47 11.92
N LEU A 137 -9.34 -0.85 11.88
CA LEU A 137 -10.69 -1.43 11.88
C LEU A 137 -11.45 -1.09 13.16
N ARG A 138 -10.80 -1.19 14.32
CA ARG A 138 -11.40 -0.83 15.61
C ARG A 138 -11.80 0.64 15.66
N ARG A 139 -10.96 1.54 15.15
CA ARG A 139 -11.25 3.00 15.10
C ARG A 139 -12.45 3.35 14.24
N ILE A 140 -12.76 2.57 13.20
CA ILE A 140 -13.96 2.79 12.37
C ILE A 140 -15.21 2.07 12.91
N GLY A 141 -15.13 1.47 14.11
CA GLY A 141 -16.25 0.86 14.82
C GLY A 141 -16.31 -0.67 14.75
N VAL A 142 -15.38 -1.35 14.09
CA VAL A 142 -15.33 -2.82 14.00
C VAL A 142 -14.56 -3.36 15.20
N ALA A 143 -15.20 -3.37 16.37
CA ALA A 143 -14.55 -3.66 17.64
C ALA A 143 -13.96 -5.08 17.70
N ASP A 144 -14.65 -6.07 17.12
CA ASP A 144 -14.23 -7.48 17.07
C ASP A 144 -13.23 -7.74 15.92
N SER A 145 -12.13 -6.99 15.94
CA SER A 145 -11.02 -7.15 15.00
C SER A 145 -9.82 -7.79 15.69
N VAL A 146 -9.28 -8.84 15.09
CA VAL A 146 -8.12 -9.60 15.58
C VAL A 146 -7.05 -9.71 14.50
N GLY A 147 -5.79 -9.72 14.91
CA GLY A 147 -4.64 -9.87 14.02
C GLY A 147 -3.88 -11.14 14.32
N ILE A 148 -3.39 -11.80 13.26
CA ILE A 148 -2.45 -12.91 13.37
C ILE A 148 -1.18 -12.59 12.59
N ASP A 149 -0.04 -12.99 13.13
CA ASP A 149 1.26 -12.91 12.46
C ASP A 149 2.13 -14.10 12.84
N LEU A 150 3.25 -14.27 12.15
CA LEU A 150 4.24 -15.32 12.39
C LEU A 150 4.96 -15.16 13.73
N VAL A 151 4.89 -13.97 14.33
CA VAL A 151 5.60 -13.63 15.56
C VAL A 151 4.70 -12.84 16.50
N PRO A 152 4.88 -12.98 17.83
CA PRO A 152 4.16 -12.17 18.81
C PRO A 152 4.38 -10.67 18.62
N TYR A 153 3.37 -9.89 19.01
CA TYR A 153 3.47 -8.45 19.15
C TYR A 153 4.60 -8.09 20.16
N PRO A 154 5.44 -7.09 19.86
CA PRO A 154 6.56 -6.67 20.72
C PRO A 154 6.15 -6.08 22.06
#